data_AF-A0A7V8IZQ5-F1
#
_entry.id   AF-A0A7V8IZQ5-F1
#
_cell.length_a   1.000
_cell.length_b   1.000
_cell.length_c   1.000
_cell.angle_alpha   90.00
_cell.angle_beta   90.00
_cell.angle_gamma   90.00
#
_symmetry.space_group_name_H-M   'P 1'
#
loop_
_entity.id
_entity.type
_entity.pdbx_description
1 polymer ?
#
loop_
_entity_poly.entity_id
_entity_poly.type
_entity_poly.pdbx_seq_one_letter_code
_entity_poly.pdbx_strand_id
1 'polypeptide(L)'
;MERGESFLAGAHGIAARAHRRAVRAIRQAFPELVVKDLEVVTLFLDPAAGDAVVIDLKKPKDRLLKTVFENSLPVKIEGQSARIPDLEMAAALKFAAMVGVYRAMPDKMQDAADFARIVAAHPRLRVERLMRLAGLVYAGGGSEVRRLVESVRQGKPLVF
;
A
#
# COMPACT_ATOMS: atom_id res chain seq x y z
N MET A 1 -1.87 33.86 6.63
CA MET A 1 -1.93 32.39 6.78
C MET A 1 -3.01 31.92 5.82
N GLU A 2 -2.68 31.68 4.55
CA GLU A 2 -3.62 31.23 3.50
C GLU A 2 -2.82 30.82 2.26
N ARG A 3 -2.21 29.62 2.28
CA ARG A 3 -1.54 28.99 1.13
C ARG A 3 -1.69 27.45 1.15
N GLY A 4 -2.83 26.95 1.64
CA GLY A 4 -3.06 25.51 1.85
C GLY A 4 -3.91 24.81 0.79
N GLU A 5 -4.85 25.50 0.15
CA GLU A 5 -5.92 24.83 -0.61
C GLU A 5 -5.61 24.64 -2.11
N SER A 6 -4.80 25.53 -2.70
CA SER A 6 -4.47 25.49 -4.14
C SER A 6 -3.59 24.30 -4.54
N PHE A 7 -2.77 23.76 -3.62
CA PHE A 7 -1.85 22.64 -3.93
C PHE A 7 -2.56 21.27 -3.95
N LEU A 8 -3.68 21.13 -3.23
CA LEU A 8 -4.40 19.87 -3.09
C LEU A 8 -5.26 19.54 -4.32
N ALA A 9 -5.81 20.55 -4.99
CA ALA A 9 -6.61 20.37 -6.20
C ALA A 9 -5.77 19.82 -7.39
N GLY A 10 -4.53 20.28 -7.54
CA GLY A 10 -3.62 19.81 -8.59
C GLY A 10 -3.17 18.35 -8.42
N ALA A 11 -2.90 17.93 -7.18
CA ALA A 11 -2.46 16.57 -6.87
C ALA A 11 -3.56 15.51 -7.14
N HIS A 12 -4.83 15.84 -6.88
CA HIS A 12 -5.95 14.95 -7.17
C HIS A 12 -6.15 14.70 -8.68
N GLY A 13 -5.95 15.72 -9.52
CA GLY A 13 -6.03 15.57 -10.98
C GLY A 13 -4.93 14.69 -11.57
N ILE A 14 -3.70 14.80 -11.03
CA ILE A 14 -2.54 14.01 -11.48
C ILE A 14 -2.72 12.52 -11.14
N ALA A 15 -3.13 12.21 -9.91
CA ALA A 15 -3.36 10.84 -9.47
C ALA A 15 -4.47 10.14 -10.28
N ALA A 16 -5.59 10.83 -10.51
CA ALA A 16 -6.69 10.31 -11.32
C ALA A 16 -6.27 10.09 -12.79
N ARG A 17 -5.46 11.00 -13.35
CA ARG A 17 -4.93 10.86 -14.71
C ARG A 17 -3.95 9.71 -14.82
N ALA A 18 -3.04 9.56 -13.85
CA ALA A 18 -2.07 8.45 -13.81
C ALA A 18 -2.80 7.11 -13.72
N HIS A 19 -3.79 6.99 -12.83
CA HIS A 19 -4.62 5.80 -12.72
C HIS A 19 -5.32 5.45 -14.04
N ARG A 20 -6.00 6.41 -14.69
CA ARG A 20 -6.63 6.17 -16.01
C ARG A 20 -5.65 5.72 -17.09
N ARG A 21 -4.43 6.26 -17.08
CA ARG A 21 -3.36 5.84 -18.00
C ARG A 21 -2.92 4.41 -17.73
N ALA A 22 -2.73 4.03 -16.45
CA ALA A 22 -2.39 2.67 -16.06
C ALA A 22 -3.50 1.68 -16.46
N VAL A 23 -4.78 2.00 -16.19
CA VAL A 23 -5.90 1.16 -16.64
C VAL A 23 -5.87 0.93 -18.15
N ARG A 24 -5.66 2.00 -18.93
CA ARG A 24 -5.58 1.89 -20.40
C ARG A 24 -4.42 1.00 -20.83
N ALA A 25 -3.24 1.18 -20.24
CA ALA A 25 -2.05 0.40 -20.57
C ALA A 25 -2.26 -1.10 -20.28
N ILE A 26 -2.83 -1.43 -19.11
CA ILE A 26 -3.12 -2.83 -18.75
C ILE A 26 -4.15 -3.43 -19.71
N ARG A 27 -5.23 -2.71 -20.04
CA ARG A 27 -6.23 -3.18 -21.03
C ARG A 27 -5.64 -3.41 -22.43
N GLN A 28 -4.63 -2.65 -22.82
CA GLN A 28 -3.96 -2.83 -24.11
C GLN A 28 -3.02 -4.04 -24.08
N ALA A 29 -2.34 -4.28 -22.96
CA ALA A 29 -1.43 -5.40 -22.80
C ALA A 29 -2.15 -6.75 -22.59
N PHE A 30 -3.31 -6.71 -21.92
CA PHE A 30 -4.11 -7.88 -21.53
C PHE A 30 -5.59 -7.66 -21.90
N PRO A 31 -5.93 -7.69 -23.20
CA PRO A 31 -7.28 -7.40 -23.68
C PRO A 31 -8.35 -8.40 -23.22
N GLU A 32 -7.94 -9.60 -22.81
CA GLU A 32 -8.78 -10.69 -22.32
C GLU A 32 -9.30 -10.47 -20.88
N LEU A 33 -8.63 -9.61 -20.10
CA LEU A 33 -9.00 -9.38 -18.70
C LEU A 33 -10.28 -8.55 -18.59
N VAL A 34 -11.18 -8.98 -17.72
CA VAL A 34 -12.41 -8.25 -17.38
C VAL A 34 -12.07 -7.17 -16.37
N VAL A 35 -12.53 -5.94 -16.61
CA VAL A 35 -12.25 -4.79 -15.75
C VAL A 35 -13.44 -4.50 -14.85
N LYS A 36 -13.22 -4.51 -13.53
CA LYS A 36 -14.21 -4.09 -12.53
C LYS A 36 -13.73 -2.85 -11.80
N ASP A 37 -14.42 -1.72 -12.02
CA ASP A 37 -14.08 -0.47 -11.36
C ASP A 37 -14.83 -0.33 -10.02
N LEU A 38 -14.10 -0.27 -8.91
CA LEU A 38 -14.64 -0.10 -7.57
C LEU A 38 -14.21 1.25 -7.00
N GLU A 39 -14.76 1.62 -5.84
CA GLU A 39 -14.51 2.94 -5.27
C GLU A 39 -13.02 3.22 -5.01
N VAL A 40 -12.29 2.23 -4.49
CA VAL A 40 -10.89 2.37 -4.03
C VAL A 40 -9.87 1.61 -4.89
N VAL A 41 -10.32 0.84 -5.88
CA VAL A 41 -9.47 -0.03 -6.70
C VAL A 41 -10.13 -0.29 -8.05
N THR A 42 -9.34 -0.48 -9.10
CA THR A 42 -9.78 -1.14 -10.34
C THR A 42 -9.18 -2.54 -10.36
N LEU A 43 -10.04 -3.55 -10.46
CA LEU A 43 -9.65 -4.96 -10.52
C LEU A 43 -9.59 -5.40 -11.99
N PHE A 44 -8.60 -6.22 -12.31
CA PHE A 44 -8.53 -6.98 -13.56
C PHE A 44 -8.69 -8.46 -13.22
N LEU A 45 -9.77 -9.04 -13.73
CA LEU A 45 -10.16 -10.42 -13.51
C LEU A 45 -9.80 -11.25 -14.74
N ASP A 46 -9.31 -12.46 -14.52
CA ASP A 46 -9.01 -13.42 -15.59
C ASP A 46 -10.14 -14.46 -15.71
N PRO A 47 -10.98 -14.40 -16.76
CA PRO A 47 -12.03 -15.38 -16.98
C PRO A 47 -11.52 -16.81 -17.14
N ALA A 48 -10.32 -16.99 -17.70
CA ALA A 48 -9.72 -18.32 -17.87
C ALA A 48 -9.33 -18.94 -16.52
N ALA A 49 -9.13 -18.11 -15.49
CA ALA A 49 -8.87 -18.51 -14.11
C ALA A 49 -10.12 -18.46 -13.22
N GLY A 50 -11.33 -18.54 -13.81
CA GLY A 50 -12.57 -18.51 -13.05
C GLY A 50 -12.87 -17.15 -12.41
N ASP A 51 -12.59 -16.07 -13.14
CA ASP A 51 -12.71 -14.68 -12.69
C ASP A 51 -11.83 -14.34 -11.47
N ALA A 52 -10.69 -15.03 -11.32
CA ALA A 52 -9.71 -14.68 -10.30
C ALA A 52 -9.15 -13.28 -10.55
N VAL A 53 -8.95 -12.50 -9.48
CA VAL A 53 -8.32 -11.19 -9.55
C VAL A 53 -6.81 -11.36 -9.74
N VAL A 54 -6.28 -10.93 -10.89
CA VAL A 54 -4.86 -11.08 -11.25
C VAL A 54 -4.07 -9.79 -11.14
N ILE A 55 -4.73 -8.63 -11.26
CA ILE A 55 -4.11 -7.31 -11.06
C ILE A 55 -5.06 -6.39 -10.27
N ASP A 56 -4.53 -5.86 -9.17
CA ASP A 56 -5.15 -4.81 -8.37
C ASP A 56 -4.50 -3.45 -8.71
N LEU A 57 -5.27 -2.50 -9.23
CA LEU A 57 -4.81 -1.12 -9.38
C LEU A 57 -5.48 -0.21 -8.34
N LYS A 58 -4.77 0.09 -7.25
CA LYS A 58 -5.29 0.92 -6.16
C LYS A 58 -5.44 2.39 -6.58
N LYS A 59 -6.55 3.00 -6.17
CA LYS A 59 -6.78 4.45 -6.28
C LYS A 59 -6.25 5.11 -5.01
N PRO A 60 -5.37 6.13 -5.09
CA PRO A 60 -4.76 6.76 -3.91
C PRO A 60 -5.74 7.72 -3.21
N LYS A 61 -6.83 7.16 -2.68
CA LYS A 61 -7.88 7.91 -1.96
C LYS A 61 -7.53 8.13 -0.50
N ASP A 62 -6.87 7.18 0.14
CA ASP A 62 -6.41 7.33 1.52
C ASP A 62 -5.03 8.02 1.59
N ARG A 63 -4.77 8.61 2.76
CA ARG A 63 -3.59 9.42 3.02
C ARG A 63 -2.30 8.60 2.93
N LEU A 64 -2.31 7.36 3.40
CA LEU A 64 -1.15 6.49 3.37
C LEU A 64 -0.76 6.17 1.93
N LEU A 65 -1.69 5.68 1.10
CA LEU A 65 -1.41 5.36 -0.30
C LEU A 65 -0.91 6.58 -1.06
N LYS A 66 -1.53 7.75 -0.87
CA LYS A 66 -1.06 9.00 -1.49
C LYS A 66 0.39 9.29 -1.12
N THR A 67 0.72 9.25 0.17
CA THR A 67 2.10 9.44 0.66
C THR A 67 3.06 8.40 0.06
N VAL A 68 2.66 7.12 -0.03
CA VAL A 68 3.49 6.08 -0.62
C VAL A 68 3.78 6.33 -2.09
N PHE A 69 2.76 6.63 -2.90
CA PHE A 69 2.95 6.88 -4.33
C PHE A 69 3.84 8.10 -4.60
N GLU A 70 3.69 9.17 -3.81
CA GLU A 70 4.50 10.38 -3.95
C GLU A 70 5.97 10.14 -3.61
N ASN A 71 6.25 9.28 -2.63
CA ASN A 71 7.58 9.07 -2.06
C ASN A 71 8.26 7.78 -2.54
N SER A 72 7.60 6.95 -3.35
CA SER A 72 8.17 5.69 -3.87
C SER A 72 9.45 5.95 -4.66
N LEU A 73 10.46 5.11 -4.45
CA LEU A 73 11.81 5.26 -4.98
C LEU A 73 11.92 4.66 -6.38
N PRO A 74 12.59 5.32 -7.33
CA PRO A 74 12.83 4.76 -8.65
C PRO A 74 13.81 3.58 -8.56
N VAL A 75 13.50 2.50 -9.25
CA VAL A 75 14.35 1.32 -9.40
C VAL A 75 14.35 0.85 -10.85
N LYS A 76 15.39 0.11 -11.23
CA LYS A 76 15.45 -0.62 -12.50
C LYS A 76 15.32 -2.12 -12.21
N ILE A 77 14.32 -2.75 -12.80
CA ILE A 77 14.06 -4.20 -12.70
C ILE A 77 14.10 -4.72 -14.13
N GLU A 78 15.09 -5.56 -14.46
CA GLU A 78 15.24 -6.17 -15.79
C GLU A 78 15.17 -5.15 -16.95
N GLY A 79 15.80 -3.98 -16.77
CA GLY A 79 15.80 -2.89 -17.75
C GLY A 79 14.54 -2.01 -17.75
N GLN A 80 13.50 -2.38 -17.01
CA GLN A 80 12.30 -1.58 -16.84
C GLN A 80 12.42 -0.64 -15.64
N SER A 81 11.98 0.61 -15.81
CA SER A 81 11.92 1.58 -14.72
C SER A 81 10.62 1.40 -13.93
N ALA A 82 10.72 1.16 -12.62
CA ALA A 82 9.60 1.08 -11.71
C ALA A 82 9.79 2.03 -10.53
N ARG A 83 8.72 2.26 -9.76
CA ARG A 83 8.80 2.95 -8.46
C ARG A 83 8.27 2.02 -7.39
N ILE A 84 9.06 1.80 -6.33
CA ILE A 84 8.69 0.90 -5.24
C ILE A 84 8.70 1.64 -3.90
N PRO A 85 7.85 1.25 -2.94
CA PRO A 85 7.95 1.78 -1.58
C PRO A 85 9.32 1.42 -0.99
N ASP A 86 9.84 2.27 -0.12
CA ASP A 86 10.96 1.88 0.74
C ASP A 86 10.46 0.99 1.89
N LEU A 87 11.41 0.58 2.72
CA LEU A 87 11.17 -0.34 3.82
C LEU A 87 10.06 0.12 4.78
N GLU A 88 10.09 1.37 5.24
CA GLU A 88 9.09 1.86 6.19
C GLU A 88 7.71 2.03 5.53
N MET A 89 7.68 2.41 4.25
CA MET A 89 6.43 2.46 3.48
C MET A 89 5.84 1.07 3.27
N ALA A 90 6.66 0.07 2.93
CA ALA A 90 6.22 -1.31 2.78
C ALA A 90 5.66 -1.88 4.10
N ALA A 91 6.36 -1.64 5.22
CA ALA A 91 5.89 -2.05 6.54
C ALA A 91 4.55 -1.36 6.92
N ALA A 92 4.41 -0.06 6.62
CA ALA A 92 3.17 0.67 6.89
C ALA A 92 1.99 0.14 6.06
N LEU A 93 2.22 -0.26 4.80
CA LEU A 93 1.19 -0.89 3.96
C LEU A 93 0.75 -2.24 4.54
N LYS A 94 1.68 -3.05 5.04
CA LYS A 94 1.36 -4.32 5.70
C LYS A 94 0.56 -4.10 6.99
N PHE A 95 0.96 -3.12 7.80
CA PHE A 95 0.19 -2.71 8.98
C PHE A 95 -1.24 -2.27 8.61
N ALA A 96 -1.41 -1.45 7.57
CA ALA A 96 -2.74 -1.02 7.11
C ALA A 96 -3.62 -2.20 6.67
N ALA A 97 -3.01 -3.23 6.06
CA ALA A 97 -3.72 -4.45 5.68
C ALA A 97 -4.14 -5.27 6.91
N MET A 98 -3.24 -5.46 7.89
CA MET A 98 -3.50 -6.20 9.13
C MET A 98 -4.74 -5.68 9.88
N VAL A 99 -4.84 -4.36 10.03
CA VAL A 99 -5.91 -3.69 10.80
C VAL A 99 -7.17 -3.41 9.98
N GLY A 100 -7.19 -3.73 8.69
CA GLY A 100 -8.32 -3.44 7.81
C GLY A 100 -9.60 -4.19 8.20
N VAL A 101 -10.72 -3.48 8.40
CA VAL A 101 -11.99 -4.09 8.88
C VAL A 101 -12.52 -5.17 7.94
N TYR A 102 -12.42 -4.95 6.63
CA TYR A 102 -12.99 -5.84 5.61
C TYR A 102 -12.02 -6.91 5.09
N ARG A 103 -10.84 -7.05 5.71
CA ARG A 103 -9.85 -8.04 5.29
C ARG A 103 -10.09 -9.36 6.01
N ALA A 104 -10.12 -10.46 5.26
CA ALA A 104 -10.33 -11.79 5.82
C ALA A 104 -9.19 -12.16 6.79
N MET A 105 -9.51 -12.92 7.84
CA MET A 105 -8.53 -13.26 8.87
C MET A 105 -7.29 -14.00 8.33
N PRO A 106 -7.41 -14.98 7.40
CA PRO A 106 -6.23 -15.60 6.79
C PRO A 106 -5.30 -14.61 6.11
N ASP A 107 -5.85 -13.66 5.34
CA ASP A 107 -5.06 -12.62 4.65
C ASP A 107 -4.39 -11.68 5.65
N LYS A 108 -5.10 -11.31 6.73
CA LYS A 108 -4.55 -10.53 7.83
C LYS A 108 -3.35 -11.21 8.48
N MET A 109 -3.44 -12.52 8.72
CA MET A 109 -2.34 -13.31 9.28
C MET A 109 -1.14 -13.37 8.33
N GLN A 110 -1.38 -13.46 7.03
CA GLN A 110 -0.30 -13.38 6.04
C GLN A 110 0.39 -12.02 6.04
N ASP A 111 -0.36 -10.92 6.10
CA ASP A 111 0.24 -9.59 6.21
C ASP A 111 0.99 -9.37 7.52
N ALA A 112 0.50 -9.96 8.62
CA ALA A 112 1.20 -9.94 9.89
C ALA A 112 2.52 -10.71 9.84
N ALA A 113 2.54 -11.87 9.18
CA ALA A 113 3.77 -12.63 8.95
C ALA A 113 4.77 -11.82 8.10
N ASP A 114 4.30 -11.16 7.04
CA ASP A 114 5.15 -10.32 6.19
C ASP A 114 5.67 -9.09 6.93
N PHE A 115 4.82 -8.42 7.72
CA PHE A 115 5.22 -7.32 8.60
C PHE A 115 6.31 -7.76 9.58
N ALA A 116 6.12 -8.90 10.25
CA ALA A 116 7.09 -9.45 11.18
C ALA A 116 8.43 -9.76 10.48
N ARG A 117 8.40 -10.36 9.29
CA ARG A 117 9.62 -10.63 8.49
C ARG A 117 10.34 -9.34 8.13
N ILE A 118 9.62 -8.32 7.68
CA ILE A 118 10.19 -7.00 7.37
C ILE A 118 10.90 -6.43 8.60
N VAL A 119 10.25 -6.42 9.77
CA VAL A 119 10.82 -5.86 11.00
C VAL A 119 12.02 -6.67 11.49
N ALA A 120 11.92 -8.00 11.50
CA ALA A 120 12.98 -8.88 11.98
C ALA A 120 14.23 -8.83 11.10
N ALA A 121 14.07 -8.80 9.78
CA ALA A 121 15.19 -8.75 8.84
C ALA A 121 15.91 -7.40 8.83
N HIS A 122 15.31 -6.34 9.38
CA HIS A 122 15.85 -4.98 9.30
C HIS A 122 15.96 -4.31 10.68
N PRO A 123 17.01 -4.63 11.47
CA PRO A 123 17.24 -3.99 12.78
C PRO A 123 17.34 -2.46 12.73
N ARG A 124 17.78 -1.92 11.58
CA ARG A 124 17.93 -0.47 11.34
C ARG A 124 16.65 0.22 10.83
N LEU A 125 15.51 -0.48 10.82
CA LEU A 125 14.22 0.10 10.44
C LEU A 125 13.95 1.37 11.26
N ARG A 126 13.63 2.48 10.59
CA ARG A 126 13.39 3.77 11.22
C ARG A 126 12.00 3.82 11.84
N VAL A 127 11.90 3.30 13.06
CA VAL A 127 10.64 3.15 13.78
C VAL A 127 9.83 4.46 13.82
N GLU A 128 10.47 5.59 14.09
CA GLU A 128 9.76 6.88 14.14
C GLU A 128 9.11 7.27 12.80
N ARG A 129 9.73 6.90 11.68
CA ARG A 129 9.13 7.13 10.36
C ARG A 129 7.96 6.19 10.12
N LEU A 130 8.12 4.90 10.46
CA LEU A 130 7.03 3.92 10.38
C LEU A 130 5.82 4.35 11.22
N MET A 131 6.05 4.88 12.42
CA MET A 131 4.97 5.39 13.27
C MET A 131 4.21 6.54 12.64
N ARG A 132 4.91 7.50 12.01
CA ARG A 132 4.25 8.61 11.30
C ARG A 132 3.40 8.09 10.13
N LEU A 133 3.88 7.10 9.39
CA LEU A 133 3.15 6.47 8.30
C LEU A 133 1.93 5.68 8.81
N ALA A 134 2.09 4.89 9.87
CA ALA A 134 1.00 4.14 10.49
C ALA A 134 -0.09 5.05 11.08
N GLY A 135 0.29 6.23 11.58
CA GLY A 135 -0.66 7.27 12.00
C GLY A 135 -1.51 7.85 10.86
N LEU A 136 -1.16 7.60 9.59
CA LEU A 136 -2.00 7.96 8.44
C LEU A 136 -3.12 6.94 8.20
N VAL A 137 -3.04 5.74 8.79
CA VAL A 137 -4.07 4.69 8.66
C VAL A 137 -5.27 5.02 9.55
N TYR A 138 -5.03 5.28 10.84
CA TYR A 138 -6.03 5.77 11.80
C TYR A 138 -5.34 6.42 13.01
N ALA A 139 -6.13 7.16 13.80
CA ALA A 139 -5.66 7.78 15.03
C ALA A 139 -5.19 6.72 16.05
N GLY A 140 -3.94 6.81 16.48
CA GLY A 140 -3.33 5.82 17.38
C GLY A 140 -2.50 4.74 16.67
N GLY A 141 -2.59 4.61 15.34
CA GLY A 141 -1.83 3.60 14.58
C GLY A 141 -0.31 3.71 14.75
N GLY A 142 0.22 4.92 15.00
CA GLY A 142 1.64 5.12 15.31
C GLY A 142 2.09 4.46 16.63
N SER A 143 1.30 4.57 17.70
CA SER A 143 1.62 3.92 18.96
C SER A 143 1.48 2.39 18.86
N GLU A 144 0.47 1.94 18.12
CA GLU A 144 0.24 0.53 17.91
C GLU A 144 1.36 -0.14 17.11
N VAL A 145 1.79 0.46 15.99
CA VAL A 145 2.88 -0.11 15.20
C VAL A 145 4.20 -0.18 15.98
N ARG A 146 4.46 0.78 16.89
CA ARG A 146 5.62 0.72 17.79
C ARG A 146 5.58 -0.53 18.67
N ARG A 147 4.43 -0.80 19.32
CA ARG A 147 4.21 -2.01 20.14
C ARG A 147 4.41 -3.30 19.33
N LEU A 148 3.91 -3.33 18.09
CA LEU A 148 4.08 -4.49 17.19
C LEU A 148 5.56 -4.69 16.83
N VAL A 149 6.28 -3.62 16.48
CA VAL A 149 7.73 -3.69 16.20
C VAL A 149 8.51 -4.22 17.40
N GLU A 150 8.22 -3.73 18.60
CA GLU A 150 8.86 -4.21 19.84
C GLU A 150 8.56 -5.69 20.09
N SER A 151 7.32 -6.12 19.86
CA SER A 151 6.92 -7.52 20.00
C SER A 151 7.73 -8.43 19.06
N VAL A 152 7.84 -8.06 17.77
CA VAL A 152 8.65 -8.82 16.80
C VAL A 152 10.11 -8.89 17.24
N ARG A 153 10.70 -7.76 17.65
CA ARG A 153 12.11 -7.71 18.09
C ARG A 153 12.37 -8.55 19.34
N GLN A 154 11.34 -8.78 20.16
CA GLN A 154 11.41 -9.64 21.34
C GLN A 154 11.03 -11.10 21.05
N GLY A 155 10.77 -11.46 19.78
CA GLY A 155 10.32 -12.80 19.41
C GLY A 155 8.91 -13.15 19.91
N LYS A 156 8.09 -12.14 20.22
CA LYS A 156 6.71 -12.32 20.71
C LYS A 156 5.71 -12.37 19.54
N PRO A 157 4.60 -13.10 19.70
CA PRO A 157 3.51 -13.08 18.74
C PRO A 157 2.94 -11.66 18.54
N LEU A 158 2.46 -11.38 17.32
CA LEU A 158 1.72 -10.15 17.04
C LEU A 158 0.27 -10.28 17.50
N VAL A 159 -0.24 -9.23 18.15
CA VAL A 159 -1.65 -9.10 18.56
C VAL A 159 -2.17 -7.77 18.03
N PHE A 160 -3.11 -7.84 17.08
CA PHE A 160 -3.63 -6.75 16.26
C PHE A 160 -5.09 -7.03 15.85
#